data_AF-A0AAN8A673-F1
#
_entry.id   AF-A0AAN8A673-F1
#
_cell.length_a   1.000
_cell.length_b   1.000
_cell.length_c   1.000
_cell.angle_alpha   90.00
_cell.angle_beta   90.00
_cell.angle_gamma   90.00
#
_symmetry.space_group_name_H-M   'P 1'
#
loop_
_entity.id
_entity.type
_entity.pdbx_description
1 polymer ?
#
loop_
_entity_poly.entity_id
_entity_poly.type
_entity_poly.pdbx_seq_one_letter_code
_entity_poly.pdbx_strand_id
1 'polypeptide(L)'
;MSSTTSAEELRASLERDGFVRIQKAFSTDDITRFRTAAQHVAERARAGRWPFVRTVPKQFPPWPVSEATTEGIWGVQHLLHPSMPDEDRIAFAESYFGDVMTGAVTALLDCKTSDLVMELYNMLVCPPKDFELRWHRDDIGPDVPPDVELERLQEPMLHTQWNLALYPDSSLVVVPGSHARARSGEERKADPFEGSMPGQGADPSRSRNILQHGIGDWAGDCDFSDLPGNMAKLATEMQQRLIGMGSGKDVGFSQRD
;
A
#
# COMPACT_ATOMS: atom_id res chain seq x y z
N MET A 1 -18.91 21.53 -8.78
CA MET A 1 -17.59 21.76 -9.38
C MET A 1 -16.56 21.29 -8.39
N SER A 2 -15.94 20.13 -8.62
CA SER A 2 -14.88 19.63 -7.73
C SER A 2 -13.62 20.42 -8.04
N SER A 3 -13.09 21.11 -7.03
CA SER A 3 -11.77 21.75 -7.09
C SER A 3 -10.75 20.62 -7.22
N THR A 4 -10.23 20.38 -8.42
CA THR A 4 -9.06 19.52 -8.60
C THR A 4 -7.88 20.16 -7.88
N THR A 5 -7.46 19.57 -6.76
CA THR A 5 -6.27 20.00 -6.01
C THR A 5 -5.07 20.00 -6.95
N SER A 6 -4.33 21.11 -7.00
CA SER A 6 -3.17 21.23 -7.90
C SER A 6 -2.02 20.34 -7.47
N ALA A 7 -1.12 19.99 -8.39
CA ALA A 7 0.09 19.22 -8.05
C ALA A 7 0.94 19.93 -6.98
N GLU A 8 1.00 21.26 -7.00
CA GLU A 8 1.68 22.07 -6.00
C GLU A 8 1.03 21.95 -4.62
N GLU A 9 -0.30 21.97 -4.55
CA GLU A 9 -1.05 21.77 -3.30
C GLU A 9 -0.87 20.36 -2.73
N LEU A 10 -0.86 19.34 -3.60
CA LEU A 10 -0.61 17.96 -3.19
C LEU A 10 0.79 17.83 -2.58
N ARG A 11 1.83 18.33 -3.25
CA ARG A 11 3.20 18.31 -2.74
C ARG A 11 3.38 19.13 -1.47
N ALA A 12 2.77 20.32 -1.38
CA ALA A 12 2.80 21.13 -0.17
C ALA A 12 2.13 20.43 1.02
N SER A 13 1.05 19.67 0.79
CA SER A 13 0.42 18.84 1.83
C SER A 13 1.32 17.68 2.25
N LEU A 14 1.95 17.00 1.28
CA LEU A 14 2.86 15.90 1.56
C LEU A 14 4.07 16.37 2.37
N GLU A 15 4.69 17.48 1.99
CA GLU A 15 5.83 18.08 2.68
C GLU A 15 5.50 18.40 4.13
N ARG A 16 4.32 18.99 4.37
CA ARG A 16 3.88 19.41 5.70
C ARG A 16 3.49 18.23 6.59
N ASP A 17 2.65 17.33 6.08
CA ASP A 17 1.94 16.34 6.91
C ASP A 17 2.53 14.93 6.78
N GLY A 18 3.28 14.64 5.71
CA GLY A 18 3.78 13.30 5.40
C GLY A 18 2.77 12.42 4.67
N PHE A 19 1.60 12.97 4.33
CA PHE A 19 0.57 12.29 3.56
C PHE A 19 -0.35 13.29 2.85
N VAL A 20 -1.16 12.78 1.92
CA VAL A 20 -2.18 13.57 1.21
C VAL A 20 -3.50 12.81 1.19
N ARG A 21 -4.61 13.55 1.34
CA ARG A 21 -5.97 13.00 1.25
C ARG A 21 -6.64 13.46 -0.03
N ILE A 22 -6.85 12.55 -0.96
CA ILE A 22 -7.58 12.83 -2.21
C ILE A 22 -9.02 12.33 -2.07
N GLN A 23 -9.93 13.24 -1.76
CA GLN A 23 -11.34 12.90 -1.59
C GLN A 23 -12.01 12.69 -2.94
N LYS A 24 -12.87 11.65 -3.02
CA LYS A 24 -13.65 11.33 -4.23
C LYS A 24 -12.77 11.16 -5.48
N ALA A 25 -11.60 10.56 -5.30
CA ALA A 25 -10.65 10.30 -6.40
C ALA A 25 -11.26 9.43 -7.49
N PHE A 26 -12.16 8.51 -7.12
CA PHE A 26 -12.87 7.61 -8.02
C PHE A 26 -14.38 7.87 -8.01
N SER A 27 -15.05 7.50 -9.10
CA SER A 27 -16.50 7.55 -9.20
C SER A 27 -17.16 6.51 -8.27
N THR A 28 -18.43 6.70 -7.95
CA THR A 28 -19.20 5.70 -7.18
C THR A 28 -19.27 4.35 -7.90
N ASP A 29 -19.32 4.37 -9.23
CA ASP A 29 -19.37 3.16 -10.04
C ASP A 29 -18.04 2.41 -9.99
N ASP A 30 -16.91 3.13 -10.11
CA ASP A 30 -15.58 2.53 -9.93
C ASP A 30 -15.40 1.93 -8.54
N ILE A 31 -15.77 2.67 -7.49
CA ILE A 31 -15.73 2.16 -6.11
C ILE A 31 -16.60 0.90 -5.97
N THR A 32 -17.76 0.84 -6.62
CA THR A 32 -18.62 -0.33 -6.59
C THR A 32 -17.97 -1.52 -7.27
N ARG A 33 -17.38 -1.35 -8.46
CA ARG A 33 -16.68 -2.41 -9.19
C ARG A 33 -15.46 -2.93 -8.42
N PHE A 34 -14.61 -2.04 -7.93
CA PHE A 34 -13.43 -2.42 -7.14
C PHE A 34 -13.81 -3.12 -5.84
N ARG A 35 -14.91 -2.70 -5.20
CA ARG A 35 -15.46 -3.36 -4.02
C ARG A 35 -15.93 -4.79 -4.33
N THR A 36 -16.61 -5.00 -5.46
CA THR A 36 -17.04 -6.34 -5.89
C THR A 36 -15.84 -7.26 -6.09
N ALA A 37 -14.80 -6.83 -6.83
CA ALA A 37 -13.58 -7.61 -7.02
C ALA A 37 -12.87 -7.91 -5.69
N ALA A 38 -12.82 -6.93 -4.79
CA ALA A 38 -12.28 -7.09 -3.44
C ALA A 38 -13.04 -8.14 -2.61
N GLN A 39 -14.37 -8.18 -2.70
CA GLN A 39 -15.20 -9.17 -2.03
C GLN A 39 -14.93 -10.58 -2.57
N HIS A 40 -14.91 -10.75 -3.89
CA HIS A 40 -14.61 -12.03 -4.53
C HIS A 40 -13.25 -12.59 -4.12
N VAL A 41 -12.19 -11.78 -4.17
CA VAL A 41 -10.85 -12.26 -3.80
C VAL A 41 -10.73 -12.51 -2.30
N ALA A 42 -11.38 -11.72 -1.45
CA ALA A 42 -11.41 -11.97 -0.01
C ALA A 42 -12.10 -13.30 0.33
N GLU A 43 -13.22 -13.61 -0.33
CA GLU A 43 -13.91 -14.89 -0.19
C GLU A 43 -13.05 -16.07 -0.69
N ARG A 44 -12.39 -15.90 -1.85
CA ARG A 44 -11.46 -16.90 -2.39
C ARG A 44 -10.31 -17.18 -1.42
N ALA A 45 -9.72 -16.14 -0.85
CA ALA A 45 -8.64 -16.23 0.12
C ALA A 45 -9.06 -16.90 1.43
N ARG A 46 -10.20 -16.49 2.00
CA ARG A 46 -10.76 -17.13 3.22
C ARG A 46 -11.10 -18.60 3.01
N ALA A 47 -11.45 -18.99 1.80
CA ALA A 47 -11.71 -20.38 1.45
C ALA A 47 -10.44 -21.20 1.12
N GLY A 48 -9.24 -20.63 1.30
CA GLY A 48 -7.97 -21.30 1.01
C GLY A 48 -7.68 -21.50 -0.49
N ARG A 49 -8.44 -20.81 -1.36
CA ARG A 49 -8.28 -20.87 -2.84
C ARG A 49 -7.38 -19.77 -3.39
N TRP A 50 -6.74 -18.99 -2.50
CA TRP A 50 -5.74 -17.99 -2.84
C TRP A 50 -4.59 -18.09 -1.84
N PRO A 51 -3.36 -18.43 -2.27
CA PRO A 51 -2.26 -18.71 -1.34
C PRO A 51 -1.55 -17.44 -0.84
N PHE A 52 -1.74 -16.31 -1.51
CA PHE A 52 -1.01 -15.07 -1.21
C PHE A 52 -1.80 -14.23 -0.20
N VAL A 53 -1.65 -14.55 1.08
CA VAL A 53 -2.43 -13.95 2.17
C VAL A 53 -1.56 -13.49 3.33
N ARG A 54 -2.11 -12.60 4.14
CA ARG A 54 -1.57 -12.22 5.45
C ARG A 54 -2.48 -12.80 6.52
N THR A 55 -1.93 -13.62 7.40
CA THR A 55 -2.70 -14.34 8.42
C THR A 55 -2.59 -13.67 9.78
N VAL A 56 -3.67 -13.72 10.57
CA VAL A 56 -3.62 -13.33 11.99
C VAL A 56 -3.08 -14.50 12.82
N PRO A 57 -2.43 -14.26 13.97
CA PRO A 57 -2.17 -12.96 14.60
C PRO A 57 -0.88 -12.27 14.12
N LYS A 58 -0.27 -12.74 13.02
CA LYS A 58 1.04 -12.26 12.58
C LYS A 58 0.97 -10.92 11.84
N GLN A 59 1.75 -9.92 12.27
CA GLN A 59 1.71 -8.56 11.71
C GLN A 59 2.63 -8.40 10.50
N PHE A 60 3.81 -8.99 10.54
CA PHE A 60 4.85 -8.88 9.54
C PHE A 60 5.17 -10.26 8.94
N PRO A 61 5.64 -10.31 7.68
CA PRO A 61 5.99 -11.55 7.01
C PRO A 61 7.13 -12.31 7.72
N PRO A 62 7.32 -13.60 7.39
CA PRO A 62 6.49 -14.42 6.51
C PRO A 62 5.21 -14.92 7.21
N TRP A 63 4.04 -14.83 6.57
CA TRP A 63 2.78 -15.32 7.17
C TRP A 63 2.58 -16.83 6.95
N PRO A 64 2.14 -17.56 7.97
CA PRO A 64 1.81 -18.98 7.83
C PRO A 64 0.50 -19.17 7.05
N VAL A 65 0.59 -19.32 5.72
CA VAL A 65 -0.56 -19.51 4.83
C VAL A 65 -1.45 -20.69 5.25
N SER A 66 -0.85 -21.73 5.84
CA SER A 66 -1.58 -22.90 6.39
C SER A 66 -2.56 -22.55 7.50
N GLU A 67 -2.41 -21.40 8.16
CA GLU A 67 -3.27 -20.94 9.26
C GLU A 67 -4.40 -20.02 8.77
N ALA A 68 -4.44 -19.68 7.47
CA ALA A 68 -5.40 -18.73 6.93
C ALA A 68 -6.87 -19.13 7.16
N THR A 69 -7.17 -20.44 7.14
CA THR A 69 -8.53 -20.97 7.33
C THR A 69 -8.89 -21.21 8.79
N THR A 70 -7.90 -21.32 9.68
CA THR A 70 -8.10 -21.57 11.12
C THR A 70 -8.07 -20.28 11.92
N GLU A 71 -7.08 -19.44 11.68
CA GLU A 71 -6.87 -18.18 12.39
C GLU A 71 -7.55 -17.01 11.68
N GLY A 72 -7.62 -17.07 10.35
CA GLY A 72 -8.14 -16.02 9.50
C GLY A 72 -7.05 -15.19 8.82
N ILE A 73 -7.50 -14.21 8.03
CA ILE A 73 -6.64 -13.31 7.26
C ILE A 73 -6.96 -11.86 7.56
N TRP A 74 -5.95 -10.99 7.48
CA TRP A 74 -6.10 -9.53 7.53
C TRP A 74 -5.61 -8.85 6.25
N GLY A 75 -5.07 -9.60 5.29
CA GLY A 75 -4.67 -9.09 3.99
C GLY A 75 -4.62 -10.16 2.90
N VAL A 76 -4.74 -9.70 1.66
CA VAL A 76 -4.63 -10.47 0.42
C VAL A 76 -3.56 -9.79 -0.44
N GLN A 77 -2.72 -10.58 -1.08
CA GLN A 77 -1.58 -10.12 -1.85
C GLN A 77 -1.67 -10.57 -3.31
N HIS A 78 -0.81 -10.00 -4.15
CA HIS A 78 -0.62 -10.38 -5.55
C HIS A 78 -1.87 -10.20 -6.42
N LEU A 79 -2.56 -9.07 -6.27
CA LEU A 79 -3.87 -8.84 -6.90
C LEU A 79 -3.87 -8.87 -8.44
N LEU A 80 -2.70 -8.68 -9.06
CA LEU A 80 -2.51 -8.72 -10.52
C LEU A 80 -1.95 -10.06 -11.03
N HIS A 81 -1.83 -11.06 -10.17
CA HIS A 81 -1.26 -12.36 -10.52
C HIS A 81 -2.08 -13.06 -11.62
N PRO A 82 -1.46 -13.79 -12.57
CA PRO A 82 -2.16 -14.42 -13.70
C PRO A 82 -3.28 -15.40 -13.31
N SER A 83 -3.18 -16.02 -12.13
CA SER A 83 -4.24 -16.91 -11.62
C SER A 83 -5.46 -16.18 -11.04
N MET A 84 -5.44 -14.84 -10.95
CA MET A 84 -6.61 -14.06 -10.62
C MET A 84 -7.60 -14.13 -11.79
N PRO A 85 -8.90 -14.42 -11.55
CA PRO A 85 -9.89 -14.40 -12.62
C PRO A 85 -9.93 -13.05 -13.32
N ASP A 86 -10.08 -13.09 -14.64
CA ASP A 86 -9.89 -11.92 -15.50
C ASP A 86 -10.77 -10.73 -15.10
N GLU A 87 -12.04 -10.96 -14.74
CA GLU A 87 -12.94 -9.90 -14.28
C GLU A 87 -12.38 -9.16 -13.04
N ASP A 88 -11.92 -9.90 -12.03
CA ASP A 88 -11.34 -9.32 -10.81
C ASP A 88 -9.99 -8.66 -11.13
N ARG A 89 -9.14 -9.33 -11.94
CA ARG A 89 -7.81 -8.85 -12.33
C ARG A 89 -7.89 -7.53 -13.10
N ILE A 90 -8.82 -7.40 -14.04
CA ILE A 90 -9.05 -6.18 -14.81
C ILE A 90 -9.48 -5.04 -13.87
N ALA A 91 -10.41 -5.28 -12.95
CA ALA A 91 -10.82 -4.27 -11.97
C ALA A 91 -9.62 -3.80 -11.11
N PHE A 92 -8.78 -4.73 -10.66
CA PHE A 92 -7.55 -4.39 -9.93
C PHE A 92 -6.56 -3.62 -10.80
N ALA A 93 -6.35 -4.03 -12.05
CA ALA A 93 -5.47 -3.36 -13.00
C ALA A 93 -5.94 -1.93 -13.29
N GLU A 94 -7.24 -1.70 -13.47
CA GLU A 94 -7.79 -0.36 -13.68
C GLU A 94 -7.58 0.57 -12.47
N SER A 95 -7.72 0.05 -11.26
CA SER A 95 -7.46 0.83 -10.04
C SER A 95 -5.97 1.15 -9.84
N TYR A 96 -5.08 0.31 -10.37
CA TYR A 96 -3.62 0.42 -10.20
C TYR A 96 -2.98 1.22 -11.33
N PHE A 97 -3.22 0.87 -12.59
CA PHE A 97 -2.63 1.54 -13.75
C PHE A 97 -3.45 2.74 -14.26
N GLY A 98 -4.64 2.99 -13.70
CA GLY A 98 -5.53 4.06 -14.13
C GLY A 98 -4.99 5.47 -13.85
N ASP A 99 -5.45 6.44 -14.65
CA ASP A 99 -5.01 7.85 -14.62
C ASP A 99 -5.18 8.52 -13.26
N VAL A 100 -6.19 8.12 -12.47
CA VAL A 100 -6.41 8.66 -11.12
C VAL A 100 -5.23 8.35 -10.21
N MET A 101 -4.75 7.10 -10.21
CA MET A 101 -3.63 6.66 -9.38
C MET A 101 -2.33 7.24 -9.94
N THR A 102 -2.06 6.97 -11.22
CA THR A 102 -0.78 7.34 -11.85
C THR A 102 -0.60 8.85 -11.94
N GLY A 103 -1.67 9.62 -12.17
CA GLY A 103 -1.66 11.08 -12.14
C GLY A 103 -1.36 11.63 -10.75
N ALA A 104 -1.92 11.05 -9.68
CA ALA A 104 -1.61 11.47 -8.33
C ALA A 104 -0.15 11.17 -7.96
N VAL A 105 0.34 9.96 -8.26
CA VAL A 105 1.71 9.55 -7.97
C VAL A 105 2.73 10.40 -8.73
N THR A 106 2.53 10.62 -10.03
CA THR A 106 3.44 11.47 -10.84
C THR A 106 3.44 12.92 -10.37
N ALA A 107 2.31 13.46 -9.94
CA ALA A 107 2.24 14.79 -9.35
C ALA A 107 3.02 14.88 -8.03
N LEU A 108 2.91 13.87 -7.16
CA LEU A 108 3.59 13.83 -5.86
C LEU A 108 5.11 13.63 -5.99
N LEU A 109 5.53 12.73 -6.86
CA LEU A 109 6.94 12.41 -7.12
C LEU A 109 7.62 13.39 -8.07
N ASP A 110 6.86 14.30 -8.68
CA ASP A 110 7.34 15.22 -9.72
C ASP A 110 8.08 14.48 -10.85
N CYS A 111 7.50 13.37 -11.29
CA CYS A 111 8.08 12.49 -12.31
C CYS A 111 7.12 12.28 -13.48
N LYS A 112 7.59 11.60 -14.53
CA LYS A 112 6.75 11.22 -15.67
C LYS A 112 6.16 9.84 -15.45
N THR A 113 5.04 9.56 -16.09
CA THR A 113 4.46 8.21 -16.14
C THR A 113 5.45 7.17 -16.69
N SER A 114 6.36 7.58 -17.58
CA SER A 114 7.45 6.74 -18.12
C SER A 114 8.55 6.41 -17.11
N ASP A 115 8.55 7.04 -15.93
CA ASP A 115 9.50 6.78 -14.86
C ASP A 115 8.91 5.80 -13.83
N LEU A 116 7.60 5.52 -13.90
CA LEU A 116 6.92 4.63 -12.98
C LEU A 116 7.33 3.17 -13.20
N VAL A 117 7.44 2.45 -12.08
CA VAL A 117 7.75 1.03 -12.00
C VAL A 117 6.63 0.33 -11.24
N MET A 118 6.31 -0.91 -11.61
CA MET A 118 5.39 -1.73 -10.82
C MET A 118 5.98 -1.97 -9.44
N GLU A 119 5.14 -1.84 -8.43
CA GLU A 119 5.49 -2.11 -7.04
C GLU A 119 4.29 -2.69 -6.28
N LEU A 120 4.49 -3.09 -5.02
CA LEU A 120 3.52 -3.84 -4.22
C LEU A 120 2.07 -3.38 -4.38
N TYR A 121 1.19 -4.34 -4.67
CA TYR A 121 -0.24 -4.11 -4.69
C TYR A 121 -1.01 -5.16 -3.89
N ASN A 122 -1.44 -4.75 -2.70
CA ASN A 122 -2.09 -5.60 -1.70
C ASN A 122 -3.41 -4.98 -1.25
N MET A 123 -4.29 -5.84 -0.73
CA MET A 123 -5.58 -5.45 -0.17
C MET A 123 -5.66 -5.86 1.29
N LEU A 124 -6.09 -4.95 2.15
CA LEU A 124 -6.42 -5.26 3.55
C LEU A 124 -7.87 -5.71 3.65
N VAL A 125 -8.12 -6.71 4.51
CA VAL A 125 -9.45 -7.24 4.76
C VAL A 125 -9.73 -7.30 6.26
N CYS A 126 -11.00 -7.16 6.63
CA CYS A 126 -11.40 -7.27 8.03
C CYS A 126 -11.08 -8.69 8.57
N PRO A 127 -10.25 -8.79 9.62
CA PRO A 127 -9.96 -10.06 10.27
C PRO A 127 -11.18 -10.58 11.05
N PRO A 128 -11.24 -11.88 11.36
CA PRO A 128 -12.37 -12.47 12.10
C PRO A 128 -12.35 -12.14 13.61
N LYS A 129 -11.32 -11.44 14.08
CA LYS A 129 -11.08 -11.07 15.48
C LYS A 129 -10.37 -9.73 15.54
N ASP A 130 -10.45 -9.05 16.68
CA ASP A 130 -9.77 -7.78 16.91
C ASP A 130 -8.27 -7.95 16.66
N PHE A 131 -7.74 -7.05 15.83
CA PHE A 131 -6.37 -7.09 15.37
C PHE A 131 -5.95 -5.70 14.94
N GLU A 132 -4.77 -5.30 15.38
CA GLU A 132 -4.16 -4.01 15.08
C GLU A 132 -2.68 -4.19 14.79
N LEU A 133 -2.13 -3.28 14.00
CA LEU A 133 -0.70 -3.19 13.78
C LEU A 133 -0.09 -2.28 14.85
N ARG A 134 1.05 -2.67 15.40
CA ARG A 134 1.85 -1.79 16.27
C ARG A 134 2.23 -0.52 15.52
N TRP A 135 2.46 0.57 16.25
CA TRP A 135 3.07 1.76 15.66
C TRP A 135 4.42 1.41 15.03
N HIS A 136 4.58 1.77 13.75
CA HIS A 136 5.79 1.46 13.00
C HIS A 136 6.06 2.51 11.93
N ARG A 137 7.29 2.49 11.42
CA ARG A 137 7.62 3.02 10.10
C ARG A 137 7.94 1.82 9.24
N ASP A 138 7.49 1.83 7.99
CA ASP A 138 7.62 0.69 7.09
C ASP A 138 9.07 0.18 6.98
N ASP A 139 10.03 1.09 6.81
CA ASP A 139 11.43 0.72 6.53
C ASP A 139 12.41 1.01 7.68
N ILE A 140 11.97 1.69 8.73
CA ILE A 140 12.85 2.10 9.84
C ILE A 140 12.35 1.42 11.12
N GLY A 141 13.14 0.48 11.64
CA GLY A 141 12.81 -0.23 12.88
C GLY A 141 12.71 0.68 14.11
N PRO A 142 12.03 0.23 15.18
CA PRO A 142 11.86 1.01 16.41
C PRO A 142 13.19 1.29 17.14
N ASP A 143 14.14 0.35 17.04
CA ASP A 143 15.43 0.41 17.74
C ASP A 143 16.48 1.28 17.02
N VAL A 144 16.16 1.82 15.84
CA VAL A 144 17.09 2.68 15.09
C VAL A 144 17.36 3.96 15.90
N PRO A 145 18.63 4.33 16.15
CA PRO A 145 19.00 5.55 16.86
C PRO A 145 18.46 6.82 16.17
N PRO A 146 18.17 7.91 16.92
CA PRO A 146 17.53 9.11 16.34
C PRO A 146 18.32 9.79 15.22
N ASP A 147 19.64 9.82 15.31
CA ASP A 147 20.53 10.39 14.29
C ASP A 147 20.50 9.57 12.99
N VAL A 148 20.59 8.25 13.10
CA VAL A 148 20.48 7.33 11.95
C VAL A 148 19.07 7.35 11.36
N GLU A 149 18.04 7.43 12.21
CA GLU A 149 16.66 7.57 11.75
C GLU A 149 16.48 8.86 10.94
N LEU A 150 17.00 10.00 11.43
CA LEU A 150 16.91 11.26 10.71
C LEU A 150 17.68 11.24 9.39
N GLU A 151 18.89 10.67 9.37
CA GLU A 151 19.68 10.51 8.14
C GLU A 151 18.89 9.74 7.07
N ARG A 152 18.26 8.61 7.44
CA ARG A 152 17.43 7.81 6.53
C ARG A 152 16.19 8.55 6.05
N LEU A 153 15.57 9.37 6.91
CA LEU A 153 14.40 10.18 6.53
C LEU A 153 14.76 11.33 5.57
N GLN A 154 16.04 11.71 5.47
CA GLN A 154 16.52 12.72 4.54
C GLN A 154 16.90 12.15 3.17
N GLU A 155 16.86 10.83 3.00
CA GLU A 155 17.04 10.20 1.69
C GLU A 155 15.91 10.66 0.73
N PRO A 156 16.21 10.84 -0.57
CA PRO A 156 15.20 11.22 -1.55
C PRO A 156 14.00 10.27 -1.54
N MET A 157 12.79 10.83 -1.57
CA MET A 157 11.58 10.02 -1.71
C MET A 157 11.49 9.44 -3.11
N LEU A 158 11.79 8.15 -3.26
CA LEU A 158 11.77 7.44 -4.54
C LEU A 158 10.47 6.69 -4.81
N HIS A 159 9.57 6.63 -3.83
CA HIS A 159 8.29 5.93 -3.95
C HIS A 159 7.20 6.66 -3.18
N THR A 160 5.96 6.43 -3.57
CA THR A 160 4.76 6.86 -2.82
C THR A 160 3.88 5.64 -2.57
N GLN A 161 3.30 5.55 -1.38
CA GLN A 161 2.23 4.59 -1.18
C GLN A 161 0.86 5.20 -1.47
N TRP A 162 0.07 4.50 -2.27
CA TRP A 162 -1.31 4.84 -2.56
C TRP A 162 -2.28 3.89 -1.85
N ASN A 163 -3.32 4.44 -1.24
CA ASN A 163 -4.31 3.63 -0.56
C ASN A 163 -5.74 4.05 -0.83
N LEU A 164 -6.46 3.12 -1.44
CA LEU A 164 -7.84 3.30 -1.86
C LEU A 164 -8.80 2.76 -0.80
N ALA A 165 -9.60 3.64 -0.19
CA ALA A 165 -10.69 3.24 0.70
C ALA A 165 -11.89 2.75 -0.11
N LEU A 166 -12.14 1.43 -0.08
CA LEU A 166 -13.33 0.82 -0.68
C LEU A 166 -14.58 0.99 0.19
N TYR A 167 -14.40 1.29 1.47
CA TYR A 167 -15.43 1.57 2.47
C TYR A 167 -15.02 2.80 3.29
N PRO A 168 -15.95 3.45 4.02
CA PRO A 168 -15.57 4.44 5.02
C PRO A 168 -14.52 3.85 5.97
N ASP A 169 -13.34 4.46 5.99
CA ASP A 169 -12.17 3.91 6.67
C ASP A 169 -11.94 4.64 7.99
N SER A 170 -11.97 3.88 9.08
CA SER A 170 -11.65 4.32 10.44
C SER A 170 -10.53 3.47 11.06
N SER A 171 -9.67 2.84 10.26
CA SER A 171 -8.76 1.78 10.77
C SER A 171 -7.33 2.25 10.95
N LEU A 172 -6.90 3.17 10.12
CA LEU A 172 -5.51 3.57 9.97
C LEU A 172 -5.21 4.89 10.68
N VAL A 173 -4.03 5.02 11.25
CA VAL A 173 -3.66 6.22 12.01
C VAL A 173 -2.24 6.62 11.67
N VAL A 174 -1.98 7.92 11.65
CA VAL A 174 -0.66 8.48 11.37
C VAL A 174 -0.33 9.59 12.36
N VAL A 175 0.96 9.86 12.50
CA VAL A 175 1.46 11.04 13.21
C VAL A 175 1.90 12.06 12.16
N PRO A 176 1.13 13.15 11.93
CA PRO A 176 1.49 14.17 10.94
C PRO A 176 2.89 14.75 11.18
N GLY A 177 3.65 14.94 10.10
CA GLY A 177 5.01 15.48 10.15
C GLY A 177 6.07 14.50 10.63
N SER A 178 5.69 13.28 11.05
CA SER A 178 6.67 12.28 11.50
C SER A 178 7.61 11.80 10.40
N HIS A 179 7.27 11.97 9.11
CA HIS A 179 8.14 11.66 7.97
C HIS A 179 9.41 12.52 7.92
N ALA A 180 9.40 13.73 8.51
CA ALA A 180 10.51 14.68 8.43
C ALA A 180 11.36 14.77 9.72
N ARG A 181 11.06 13.95 10.73
CA ARG A 181 11.77 13.96 12.02
C ARG A 181 11.94 12.56 12.58
N ALA A 182 12.99 12.37 13.36
CA ALA A 182 13.13 11.18 14.19
C ALA A 182 11.97 11.04 15.21
N ARG A 183 11.74 9.82 15.68
CA ARG A 183 10.78 9.57 16.77
C ARG A 183 11.21 10.32 18.01
N SER A 184 10.25 11.00 18.65
CA SER A 184 10.43 11.70 19.91
C SER A 184 10.74 10.73 21.05
N GLY A 185 11.26 11.26 22.16
CA GLY A 185 11.48 10.47 23.37
C GLY A 185 10.18 9.90 23.97
N GLU A 186 9.03 10.50 23.68
CA GLU A 186 7.72 10.01 24.14
C GLU A 186 7.23 8.89 23.23
N GLU A 187 7.30 9.07 21.91
CA GLU A 187 6.93 8.04 20.91
C GLU A 187 7.75 6.76 21.10
N ARG A 188 9.02 6.88 21.50
CA ARG A 188 9.90 5.73 21.78
C ARG A 188 9.59 5.00 23.08
N LYS A 189 8.94 5.67 24.04
CA LYS A 189 8.55 5.09 25.33
C LYS A 189 7.12 4.59 25.36
N ALA A 190 6.31 4.98 24.37
CA ALA A 190 4.93 4.56 24.24
C ALA A 190 4.84 3.03 24.10
N ASP A 191 3.72 2.46 24.57
CA ASP A 191 3.40 1.07 24.29
C ASP A 191 3.31 0.86 22.77
N PRO A 192 3.77 -0.29 22.22
CA PRO A 192 3.67 -0.56 20.79
C PRO A 192 2.25 -0.43 20.22
N PHE A 193 1.22 -0.62 21.05
CA PHE A 193 -0.20 -0.49 20.72
C PHE A 193 -0.86 0.68 21.45
N GLU A 194 -0.10 1.71 21.80
CA GLU A 194 -0.62 2.91 22.45
C GLU A 194 -1.82 3.49 21.67
N GLY A 195 -2.98 3.56 22.31
CA GLY A 195 -4.23 3.97 21.67
C GLY A 195 -4.24 5.45 21.27
N SER A 196 -3.38 6.27 21.90
CA SER A 196 -3.22 7.69 21.62
C SER A 196 -1.74 8.08 21.55
N MET A 197 -1.10 7.90 20.40
CA MET A 197 0.31 8.24 20.21
C MET A 197 0.55 9.75 20.38
N PRO A 198 1.59 10.20 21.11
CA PRO A 198 1.95 11.61 21.19
C PRO A 198 2.10 12.26 19.81
N GLY A 199 1.38 13.37 19.59
CA GLY A 199 1.38 14.07 18.31
C GLY A 199 0.43 13.48 17.26
N GLN A 200 -0.34 12.43 17.58
CA GLN A 200 -1.47 12.00 16.76
C GLN A 200 -2.44 13.17 16.57
N GLY A 201 -2.76 13.52 15.32
CA GLY A 201 -3.63 14.65 15.00
C GLY A 201 -5.05 14.47 15.56
N ALA A 202 -5.71 15.59 15.91
CA ALA A 202 -7.07 15.61 16.47
C ALA A 202 -8.18 15.19 15.47
N ASP A 203 -7.89 15.27 14.17
CA ASP A 203 -8.64 14.58 13.13
C ASP A 203 -7.84 13.30 12.82
N PRO A 204 -8.35 12.09 13.11
CA PRO A 204 -7.68 10.84 12.76
C PRO A 204 -7.68 10.74 11.24
N SER A 205 -6.72 11.43 10.64
CA SER A 205 -6.52 11.51 9.21
C SER A 205 -5.76 10.26 8.83
N ARG A 206 -6.53 9.32 8.30
CA ARG A 206 -6.10 7.95 8.08
C ARG A 206 -5.46 7.90 6.69
N SER A 207 -4.13 7.75 6.65
CA SER A 207 -3.32 7.62 5.43
C SER A 207 -2.33 6.46 5.55
N ARG A 208 -2.27 5.57 4.55
CA ARG A 208 -1.83 4.17 4.73
C ARG A 208 -0.41 4.02 4.21
N ASN A 209 0.36 3.22 4.93
CA ASN A 209 1.70 2.71 4.61
C ASN A 209 1.74 1.22 5.03
N ILE A 210 2.23 0.35 4.13
CA ILE A 210 2.70 -1.04 4.30
C ILE A 210 3.61 -1.42 3.12
N LEU A 211 4.94 -1.36 3.26
CA LEU A 211 5.92 -2.01 2.36
C LEU A 211 6.09 -3.49 2.68
N GLN A 212 5.81 -4.36 1.70
CA GLN A 212 6.20 -5.78 1.72
C GLN A 212 6.48 -6.32 0.30
N HIS A 213 7.68 -6.85 0.12
CA HIS A 213 8.32 -7.48 -1.04
C HIS A 213 7.50 -8.62 -1.71
N GLY A 214 7.81 -8.95 -2.96
CA GLY A 214 7.40 -10.23 -3.58
C GLY A 214 6.82 -10.18 -5.01
N ILE A 215 6.79 -9.01 -5.68
CA ILE A 215 6.23 -8.92 -7.03
C ILE A 215 7.17 -9.50 -8.10
N GLY A 216 8.49 -9.31 -7.97
CA GLY A 216 9.45 -9.67 -9.03
C GLY A 216 9.43 -11.15 -9.43
N ASP A 217 8.93 -12.04 -8.57
CA ASP A 217 8.87 -13.48 -8.78
C ASP A 217 7.83 -13.93 -9.80
N TRP A 218 6.73 -13.18 -9.93
CA TRP A 218 5.60 -13.51 -10.79
C TRP A 218 5.24 -12.38 -11.75
N ALA A 219 5.77 -11.17 -11.56
CA ALA A 219 5.52 -10.06 -12.48
C ALA A 219 5.90 -10.40 -13.90
N GLY A 220 6.96 -11.18 -14.14
CA GLY A 220 7.35 -11.62 -15.48
C GLY A 220 6.31 -12.49 -16.19
N ASP A 221 5.42 -13.15 -15.45
CA ASP A 221 4.41 -14.06 -15.98
C ASP A 221 3.07 -13.35 -16.27
N CYS A 222 2.94 -12.07 -15.92
CA CYS A 222 1.75 -11.28 -16.22
C CYS A 222 1.63 -10.95 -17.71
N ASP A 223 0.48 -11.26 -18.29
CA ASP A 223 0.03 -10.69 -19.55
C ASP A 223 -0.96 -9.56 -19.27
N PHE A 224 -0.63 -8.35 -19.72
CA PHE A 224 -1.47 -7.15 -19.61
C PHE A 224 -2.03 -6.70 -20.96
N SER A 225 -1.88 -7.50 -22.02
CA SER A 225 -2.34 -7.16 -23.37
C SER A 225 -3.87 -7.06 -23.49
N ASP A 226 -4.59 -7.64 -22.53
CA ASP A 226 -6.04 -7.60 -22.42
C ASP A 226 -6.58 -6.32 -21.76
N LEU A 227 -5.72 -5.49 -21.18
CA LEU A 227 -6.11 -4.21 -20.57
C LEU A 227 -6.53 -3.19 -21.65
N PRO A 228 -7.51 -2.33 -21.35
CA PRO A 228 -8.05 -1.40 -22.35
C PRO A 228 -7.08 -0.26 -22.69
N GLY A 229 -7.09 0.16 -23.96
CA GLY A 229 -6.48 1.42 -24.41
C GLY A 229 -4.96 1.52 -24.18
N ASN A 230 -4.52 2.65 -23.64
CA ASN A 230 -3.10 2.91 -23.33
C ASN A 230 -2.64 2.18 -22.04
N MET A 231 -3.55 1.61 -21.25
CA MET A 231 -3.24 0.96 -19.98
C MET A 231 -2.38 -0.29 -20.19
N ALA A 232 -2.68 -1.11 -21.20
CA ALA A 232 -1.87 -2.29 -21.54
C ALA A 232 -0.41 -1.92 -21.78
N LYS A 233 -0.18 -0.84 -22.54
CA LYS A 233 1.17 -0.33 -22.81
C LYS A 233 1.85 0.14 -21.52
N LEU A 234 1.16 0.94 -20.71
CA LEU A 234 1.71 1.44 -19.45
C LEU A 234 2.07 0.29 -18.49
N ALA A 235 1.15 -0.65 -18.28
CA ALA A 235 1.36 -1.81 -17.42
C ALA A 235 2.57 -2.63 -17.87
N THR A 236 2.66 -2.91 -19.17
CA THR A 236 3.80 -3.64 -19.77
C THR A 236 5.13 -2.89 -19.57
N GLU A 237 5.15 -1.57 -19.75
CA GLU A 237 6.37 -0.79 -19.54
C GLU A 237 6.79 -0.74 -18.06
N MET A 238 5.84 -0.56 -17.13
CA MET A 238 6.09 -0.58 -15.69
C MET A 238 6.60 -1.96 -15.22
N GLN A 239 6.03 -3.04 -15.77
CA GLN A 239 6.44 -4.42 -15.56
C GLN A 239 7.88 -4.65 -16.06
N GLN A 240 8.20 -4.21 -17.28
CA GLN A 240 9.55 -4.35 -17.86
C GLN A 240 10.61 -3.63 -17.04
N ARG A 241 10.30 -2.42 -16.52
CA ARG A 241 11.21 -1.69 -15.63
C ARG A 241 11.45 -2.45 -14.33
N LEU A 242 10.40 -3.03 -13.72
CA LEU A 242 10.54 -3.85 -12.52
C LEU A 242 11.43 -5.06 -12.79
N ILE A 243 11.19 -5.79 -13.87
CA ILE A 243 12.01 -6.94 -14.28
C ILE A 243 13.47 -6.52 -14.49
N GLY A 244 13.70 -5.35 -15.10
CA GLY A 244 15.04 -4.79 -15.31
C GLY A 244 15.78 -4.45 -14.01
N MET A 245 15.06 -4.18 -12.92
CA MET A 245 15.64 -3.97 -11.58
C MET A 245 15.98 -5.27 -10.86
N GLY A 246 15.50 -6.41 -11.34
CA GLY A 246 15.73 -7.74 -10.78
C GLY A 246 14.50 -8.32 -10.05
N SER A 247 14.61 -9.56 -9.58
CA SER A 247 13.48 -10.28 -8.95
C SER A 247 13.28 -9.97 -7.46
N GLY A 248 14.33 -9.49 -6.77
CA GLY A 248 14.31 -9.30 -5.32
C GLY A 248 14.28 -10.60 -4.49
N LYS A 249 14.48 -11.78 -5.11
CA LYS A 249 14.37 -13.12 -4.46
C LYS A 249 15.23 -13.32 -3.19
N ASP A 250 16.30 -12.55 -3.05
CA ASP A 250 17.26 -12.69 -1.94
C ASP A 250 17.25 -11.48 -0.99
N VAL A 251 16.27 -10.59 -1.11
CA VAL A 251 16.13 -9.41 -0.24
C VAL A 251 15.24 -9.80 0.95
N GLY A 252 15.78 -9.68 2.17
CA GLY A 252 15.06 -9.97 3.41
C GLY A 252 14.01 -8.91 3.78
N PHE A 253 13.22 -9.19 4.81
CA PHE A 253 12.20 -8.25 5.31
C PHE A 253 12.78 -7.18 6.25
N SER A 254 12.38 -5.93 6.06
CA SER A 254 12.72 -4.80 6.93
C SER A 254 12.16 -4.95 8.36
N GLN A 255 11.01 -5.63 8.49
CA GLN A 255 10.35 -5.88 9.76
C GLN A 255 10.09 -7.36 10.01
N ARG A 256 10.17 -7.74 11.28
CA ARG A 256 9.81 -9.04 11.81
C ARG A 256 8.95 -8.82 13.06
N ASP A 257 8.05 -9.76 13.30
CA ASP A 257 7.25 -9.80 14.54
C ASP A 257 8.15 -9.89 15.77
#